data_AF-F4QH06-F1
#
_entry.id   AF-F4QH06-F1
#
_cell.length_a   1.000
_cell.length_b   1.000
_cell.length_c   1.000
_cell.angle_alpha   90.00
_cell.angle_beta   90.00
_cell.angle_gamma   90.00
#
_symmetry.space_group_name_H-M   'P 1'
#
loop_
_entity.id
_entity.type
_entity.pdbx_description
1 polymer ?
#
loop_
_entity_poly.entity_id
_entity_poly.type
_entity_poly.pdbx_seq_one_letter_code
_entity_poly.pdbx_strand_id
1 'polypeptide(L)'
;MVRLLAAETIVEIGTYHGGSTLAMVAGAKGATVQPKIITFDPTLHENAALDAVPFVTRVTGNFPDVSSVQKLTKLVGDRRIDLLYIDALKDQTFIENTLKAVEAFQPKVIVFDDIAANDNIASAWRNILESSGWDCISLNDVLEGVRNVSYDFGICVADETVFKSCAGALAELTGEAAFAGLALGEPYSFGIRDVFETVPSMMNNKELGLLYQLARRHVTGLGQVVDAGSLLGSSSLALGLGLKNGRVAETVRVHAYDRFVNSGPNYEKLLNPPVERTGSFLPQYIRNIAPVIDRVNIYAGDFAAQRWCGKPIELFFADIGKSVALNAHLYSEFAPYWIPGHTLYVQQDFVHLEAPWIQYVLGYLQSHFTVLKVEAPSLLMGVNSLISEEEVARIVNDDFTSDEKVNFVLSFARRFTDVETVATLRMIAARLMGEGGDLTGAEALLESIRSDAGKSPDKNIVRRLKRTQTLLAEMCP
;
A
#
# COMPACT_ATOMS: atom_id res chain seq x y z
N MET A 1 -14.58 10.79 0.31
CA MET A 1 -14.60 12.26 0.49
C MET A 1 -15.64 12.70 1.51
N VAL A 2 -16.94 12.48 1.33
CA VAL A 2 -18.00 12.91 2.29
C VAL A 2 -17.66 12.57 3.75
N ARG A 3 -17.33 11.30 4.04
CA ARG A 3 -16.93 10.85 5.38
C ARG A 3 -15.65 11.52 5.88
N LEU A 4 -14.65 11.64 5.01
CA LEU A 4 -13.34 12.22 5.35
C LEU A 4 -13.47 13.69 5.76
N LEU A 5 -14.27 14.45 4.99
CA LEU A 5 -14.51 15.87 5.22
C LEU A 5 -15.45 16.12 6.40
N ALA A 6 -16.11 15.08 6.91
CA ALA A 6 -17.31 15.22 7.75
C ALA A 6 -18.28 16.27 7.17
N ALA A 7 -18.48 16.21 5.85
CA ALA A 7 -19.17 17.26 5.12
C ALA A 7 -20.59 17.47 5.66
N GLU A 8 -20.97 18.72 5.89
CA GLU A 8 -22.31 19.11 6.35
C GLU A 8 -23.15 19.71 5.23
N THR A 9 -22.53 20.35 4.25
CA THR A 9 -23.20 20.93 3.07
C THR A 9 -22.54 20.44 1.80
N ILE A 10 -23.28 19.68 1.00
CA ILE A 10 -22.81 19.09 -0.24
C ILE A 10 -23.69 19.63 -1.36
N VAL A 11 -23.07 20.10 -2.44
CA VAL A 11 -23.78 20.61 -3.62
C VAL A 11 -23.32 19.83 -4.84
N GLU A 12 -24.27 19.42 -5.65
CA GLU A 12 -24.03 18.74 -6.92
C GLU A 12 -24.72 19.50 -8.05
N ILE A 13 -23.97 19.74 -9.12
CA ILE A 13 -24.46 20.38 -10.34
C ILE A 13 -24.42 19.34 -11.46
N GLY A 14 -25.59 18.93 -11.96
CA GLY A 14 -25.74 17.92 -13.01
C GLY A 14 -26.03 16.51 -12.47
N THR A 15 -27.11 16.35 -11.69
CA THR A 15 -27.48 15.07 -11.08
C THR A 15 -27.73 13.94 -12.08
N TYR A 16 -28.35 14.27 -13.22
CA TYR A 16 -28.97 13.33 -14.14
C TYR A 16 -29.81 12.24 -13.42
N HIS A 17 -29.39 10.96 -13.48
CA HIS A 17 -30.05 9.84 -12.78
C HIS A 17 -29.65 9.70 -11.30
N GLY A 18 -28.70 10.49 -10.80
CA GLY A 18 -28.39 10.57 -9.37
C GLY A 18 -27.38 9.55 -8.84
N GLY A 19 -26.57 8.94 -9.72
CA GLY A 19 -25.55 7.97 -9.31
C GLY A 19 -24.52 8.56 -8.33
N SER A 20 -23.97 9.73 -8.67
CA SER A 20 -23.07 10.52 -7.83
C SER A 20 -23.73 10.96 -6.52
N THR A 21 -24.98 11.44 -6.56
CA THR A 21 -25.74 11.75 -5.33
C THR A 21 -25.87 10.53 -4.42
N LEU A 22 -26.22 9.36 -4.96
CA LEU A 22 -26.34 8.13 -4.18
C LEU A 22 -24.99 7.69 -3.60
N ALA A 23 -23.88 7.92 -4.30
CA ALA A 23 -22.55 7.68 -3.78
C ALA A 23 -22.23 8.63 -2.59
N MET A 24 -22.62 9.90 -2.69
CA MET A 24 -22.48 10.87 -1.60
C MET A 24 -23.37 10.51 -0.40
N VAL A 25 -24.61 10.06 -0.63
CA VAL A 25 -25.51 9.51 0.40
C VAL A 25 -24.88 8.28 1.08
N ALA A 26 -24.28 7.37 0.31
CA ALA A 26 -23.60 6.22 0.87
C ALA A 26 -22.41 6.65 1.74
N GLY A 27 -21.64 7.65 1.31
CA GLY A 27 -20.55 8.23 2.09
C GLY A 27 -21.00 8.96 3.38
N ALA A 28 -22.25 9.41 3.44
CA ALA A 28 -22.85 10.03 4.61
C ALA A 28 -23.37 9.02 5.66
N LYS A 29 -23.49 7.74 5.29
CA LYS A 29 -23.98 6.70 6.22
C LYS A 29 -23.03 6.57 7.41
N GLY A 30 -23.58 6.72 8.61
CA GLY A 30 -22.82 6.66 9.87
C GLY A 30 -22.16 7.98 10.28
N ALA A 31 -22.38 9.08 9.56
CA ALA A 31 -21.95 10.39 10.00
C ALA A 31 -22.72 10.82 11.26
N THR A 32 -22.02 11.45 12.22
CA THR A 32 -22.60 11.99 13.45
C THR A 32 -23.65 13.06 13.15
N VAL A 33 -23.43 13.84 12.09
CA VAL A 33 -24.35 14.84 11.56
C VAL A 33 -24.68 14.46 10.12
N GLN A 34 -25.96 14.38 9.78
CA GLN A 34 -26.39 14.10 8.41
C GLN A 34 -26.15 15.35 7.53
N PRO A 35 -25.44 15.22 6.39
CA PRO A 35 -25.22 16.34 5.50
C PRO A 35 -26.51 16.79 4.86
N LYS A 36 -26.60 18.07 4.55
CA LYS A 36 -27.55 18.60 3.57
C LYS A 36 -26.96 18.42 2.18
N ILE A 37 -27.53 17.51 1.39
CA ILE A 37 -27.14 17.28 -0.01
C ILE A 37 -28.13 18.03 -0.90
N ILE A 38 -27.64 18.98 -1.69
CA ILE A 38 -28.45 19.75 -2.64
C ILE A 38 -27.98 19.40 -4.03
N THR A 39 -28.89 18.98 -4.90
CA THR A 39 -28.52 18.52 -6.25
C THR A 39 -29.37 19.22 -7.30
N PHE A 40 -28.73 19.70 -8.37
CA PHE A 40 -29.36 20.47 -9.44
C PHE A 40 -29.37 19.70 -10.75
N ASP A 41 -30.52 19.69 -11.41
CA ASP A 41 -30.65 19.22 -12.79
C ASP A 41 -31.73 20.02 -13.55
N PRO A 42 -31.55 20.31 -14.85
CA PRO A 42 -32.60 20.92 -15.66
C PRO A 42 -33.89 20.10 -15.70
N THR A 43 -33.80 18.78 -15.53
CA THR A 43 -34.92 17.83 -15.59
C THR A 43 -35.00 17.00 -14.31
N LEU A 44 -36.20 16.92 -13.72
CA LEU A 44 -36.42 16.03 -12.59
C LEU A 44 -36.68 14.59 -13.08
N HIS A 45 -35.64 13.76 -13.11
CA HIS A 45 -35.77 12.33 -13.41
C HIS A 45 -36.43 11.58 -12.24
N GLU A 46 -37.32 10.63 -12.52
CA GLU A 46 -37.90 9.79 -11.46
C GLU A 46 -36.81 8.92 -10.82
N ASN A 47 -36.61 9.05 -9.50
CA ASN A 47 -35.66 8.22 -8.77
C ASN A 47 -36.13 8.03 -7.32
N ALA A 48 -36.95 7.00 -7.11
CA ALA A 48 -37.52 6.68 -5.80
C ALA A 48 -36.45 6.45 -4.72
N ALA A 49 -35.25 5.98 -5.08
CA ALA A 49 -34.18 5.77 -4.12
C ALA A 49 -33.63 7.10 -3.58
N LEU A 50 -33.51 8.13 -4.43
CA LEU A 50 -33.12 9.47 -4.00
C LEU A 50 -34.25 10.20 -3.28
N ASP A 51 -35.47 10.10 -3.79
CA ASP A 51 -36.63 10.78 -3.20
C ASP A 51 -36.94 10.25 -1.78
N ALA A 52 -36.50 9.02 -1.47
CA ALA A 52 -36.59 8.44 -0.14
C ALA A 52 -35.52 8.93 0.85
N VAL A 53 -34.52 9.71 0.44
CA VAL A 53 -33.44 10.19 1.31
C VAL A 53 -33.79 11.55 1.90
N PRO A 54 -34.09 11.66 3.22
CA PRO A 54 -34.69 12.86 3.80
C PRO A 54 -33.76 14.09 3.84
N PHE A 55 -32.46 13.88 3.68
CA PHE A 55 -31.44 14.94 3.69
C PHE A 55 -30.92 15.29 2.29
N VAL A 56 -31.56 14.76 1.24
CA VAL A 56 -31.33 15.15 -0.16
C VAL A 56 -32.43 16.12 -0.60
N THR A 57 -32.03 17.27 -1.13
CA THR A 57 -32.92 18.25 -1.77
C THR A 57 -32.60 18.30 -3.26
N ARG A 58 -33.53 17.85 -4.08
CA ARG A 58 -33.42 17.90 -5.55
C ARG A 58 -34.05 19.20 -6.06
N VAL A 59 -33.32 19.92 -6.90
CA VAL A 59 -33.74 21.21 -7.43
C VAL A 59 -33.79 21.14 -8.95
N THR A 60 -34.97 21.33 -9.53
CA THR A 60 -35.10 21.53 -10.97
C THR A 60 -34.65 22.94 -11.34
N GLY A 61 -33.60 23.06 -12.15
CA GLY A 61 -33.03 24.34 -12.56
C GLY A 61 -31.80 24.19 -13.46
N ASN A 62 -31.62 25.13 -14.37
CA ASN A 62 -30.48 25.14 -15.28
C ASN A 62 -29.35 25.98 -14.67
N PHE A 63 -28.58 25.40 -13.76
CA PHE A 63 -27.43 26.08 -13.16
C PHE A 63 -26.41 26.45 -14.26
N PRO A 64 -25.76 27.64 -14.23
CA PRO A 64 -25.78 28.67 -13.18
C PRO A 64 -26.77 29.83 -13.45
N ASP A 65 -27.97 29.56 -14.00
CA ASP A 65 -28.96 30.63 -14.18
C ASP A 65 -29.31 31.36 -12.87
N VAL A 66 -29.72 32.63 -12.98
CA VAL A 66 -29.99 33.49 -11.82
C VAL A 66 -31.00 32.86 -10.85
N SER A 67 -32.02 32.17 -11.38
CA SER A 67 -33.04 31.51 -10.55
C SER A 67 -32.46 30.35 -9.73
N SER A 68 -31.60 29.54 -10.33
CA SER A 68 -30.95 28.39 -9.71
C SER A 68 -29.94 28.84 -8.66
N VAL A 69 -29.18 29.91 -8.94
CA VAL A 69 -28.29 30.53 -7.95
C VAL A 69 -29.08 31.07 -6.76
N GLN A 70 -30.21 31.76 -6.98
CA GLN A 70 -31.08 32.23 -5.89
C GLN A 70 -31.65 31.08 -5.05
N LYS A 71 -32.05 29.96 -5.68
CA LYS A 71 -32.49 28.75 -4.97
C LYS A 71 -31.35 28.16 -4.14
N LEU A 72 -30.14 28.08 -4.70
CA LEU A 72 -28.96 27.63 -3.98
C LEU A 72 -28.67 28.54 -2.77
N THR A 73 -28.67 29.87 -2.94
CA THR A 73 -28.51 30.84 -1.85
C THR A 73 -29.53 30.62 -0.75
N LYS A 74 -30.80 30.41 -1.09
CA LYS A 74 -31.85 30.13 -0.09
C LYS A 74 -31.64 28.81 0.65
N LEU A 75 -31.15 27.78 -0.05
CA LEU A 75 -30.96 26.45 0.54
C LEU A 75 -29.68 26.37 1.36
N VAL A 76 -28.57 26.94 0.90
CA VAL A 76 -27.28 26.94 1.61
C VAL A 76 -27.29 27.96 2.75
N GLY A 77 -27.92 29.12 2.55
CA GLY A 77 -27.87 30.24 3.49
C GLY A 77 -26.46 30.82 3.57
N ASP A 78 -26.02 31.16 4.78
CA ASP A 78 -24.68 31.70 5.06
C ASP A 78 -23.61 30.60 5.23
N ARG A 79 -23.95 29.33 4.95
CA ARG A 79 -23.02 28.21 5.08
C ARG A 79 -22.07 28.16 3.90
N ARG A 80 -20.88 27.61 4.14
CA ARG A 80 -19.96 27.23 3.06
C ARG A 80 -20.36 25.88 2.48
N ILE A 81 -19.92 25.61 1.25
CA ILE A 81 -20.03 24.29 0.63
C ILE A 81 -18.80 23.47 1.05
N ASP A 82 -19.01 22.33 1.72
CA ASP A 82 -17.89 21.45 2.10
C ASP A 82 -17.41 20.61 0.92
N LEU A 83 -18.34 20.17 0.07
CA LEU A 83 -18.07 19.40 -1.15
C LEU A 83 -18.97 19.89 -2.29
N LEU A 84 -18.34 20.36 -3.36
CA LEU A 84 -19.00 20.69 -4.62
C LEU A 84 -18.68 19.60 -5.64
N TYR A 85 -19.70 19.02 -6.27
CA TYR A 85 -19.56 18.10 -7.39
C TYR A 85 -20.10 18.77 -8.65
N ILE A 86 -19.34 18.75 -9.74
CA ILE A 86 -19.72 19.33 -11.03
C ILE A 86 -19.66 18.22 -12.08
N ASP A 87 -20.79 17.86 -12.66
CA ASP A 87 -20.82 17.11 -13.91
C ASP A 87 -20.25 17.99 -15.03
N ALA A 88 -19.01 17.71 -15.42
CA ALA A 88 -18.27 18.52 -16.37
C ALA A 88 -18.46 18.06 -17.82
N LEU A 89 -19.38 17.14 -18.13
CA LEU A 89 -19.72 16.72 -19.50
C LEU A 89 -20.45 17.83 -20.32
N LYS A 90 -20.23 19.10 -19.99
CA LYS A 90 -20.72 20.29 -20.66
C LYS A 90 -19.59 20.94 -21.48
N ASP A 91 -19.42 22.25 -21.38
CA ASP A 91 -18.32 23.00 -21.98
C ASP A 91 -17.58 23.85 -20.93
N GLN A 92 -16.45 24.42 -21.33
CA GLN A 92 -15.59 25.29 -20.53
C GLN A 92 -16.37 26.49 -19.98
N THR A 93 -17.23 27.09 -20.80
CA THR A 93 -18.04 28.25 -20.40
C THR A 93 -19.00 27.89 -19.27
N PHE A 94 -19.61 26.70 -19.30
CA PHE A 94 -20.43 26.19 -18.22
C PHE A 94 -19.63 26.03 -16.92
N ILE A 95 -18.43 25.44 -16.98
CA ILE A 95 -17.58 25.25 -15.80
C ILE A 95 -17.21 26.60 -15.19
N GLU A 96 -16.70 27.53 -16.00
CA GLU A 96 -16.29 28.87 -15.55
C GLU A 96 -17.45 29.65 -14.92
N ASN A 97 -18.63 29.64 -15.56
CA ASN A 97 -19.81 30.30 -15.02
C ASN A 97 -20.32 29.61 -13.74
N THR A 98 -20.21 28.29 -13.65
CA THR A 98 -20.57 27.52 -12.45
C THR A 98 -19.66 27.90 -11.29
N LEU A 99 -18.34 27.90 -11.50
CA LEU A 99 -17.36 28.30 -10.49
C LEU A 99 -17.58 29.74 -10.01
N LYS A 100 -17.83 30.67 -10.93
CA LYS A 100 -18.17 32.05 -10.59
C LYS A 100 -19.47 32.15 -9.78
N ALA A 101 -20.49 31.37 -10.13
CA ALA A 101 -21.78 31.40 -9.43
C ALA A 101 -21.71 30.80 -8.02
N VAL A 102 -20.76 29.91 -7.76
CA VAL A 102 -20.58 29.29 -6.44
C VAL A 102 -19.49 29.93 -5.59
N GLU A 103 -18.75 30.90 -6.13
CA GLU A 103 -17.64 31.59 -5.45
C GLU A 103 -18.05 32.15 -4.07
N ALA A 104 -19.24 32.74 -3.98
CA ALA A 104 -19.78 33.30 -2.75
C ALA A 104 -20.01 32.27 -1.63
N PHE A 105 -20.08 30.97 -1.95
CA PHE A 105 -20.23 29.89 -0.97
C PHE A 105 -18.89 29.25 -0.59
N GLN A 106 -17.77 29.72 -1.15
CA GLN A 106 -16.41 29.33 -0.79
C GLN A 106 -16.25 27.80 -0.64
N PRO A 107 -16.45 27.02 -1.72
CA PRO A 107 -16.35 25.56 -1.65
C PRO A 107 -14.99 25.15 -1.09
N LYS A 108 -14.97 24.16 -0.18
CA LYS A 108 -13.72 23.64 0.39
C LYS A 108 -13.03 22.65 -0.54
N VAL A 109 -13.82 21.72 -1.09
CA VAL A 109 -13.36 20.72 -2.04
C VAL A 109 -14.30 20.67 -3.24
N ILE A 110 -13.72 20.57 -4.43
CA ILE A 110 -14.45 20.52 -5.69
C ILE A 110 -14.07 19.23 -6.43
N VAL A 111 -15.07 18.50 -6.91
CA VAL A 111 -14.92 17.33 -7.77
C VAL A 111 -15.50 17.66 -9.13
N PHE A 112 -14.69 17.50 -10.17
CA PHE A 112 -15.10 17.64 -11.56
C PHE A 112 -15.23 16.25 -12.17
N ASP A 113 -16.41 15.95 -12.69
CA ASP A 113 -16.67 14.72 -13.44
C ASP A 113 -16.15 14.86 -14.87
N ASP A 114 -15.70 13.77 -15.48
CA ASP A 114 -15.39 13.69 -16.91
C ASP A 114 -14.38 14.73 -17.45
N ILE A 115 -13.35 15.07 -16.66
CA ILE A 115 -12.34 16.11 -17.01
C ILE A 115 -11.55 15.83 -18.30
N ALA A 116 -11.66 14.62 -18.84
CA ALA A 116 -10.98 14.15 -20.05
C ALA A 116 -11.95 13.74 -21.18
N ALA A 117 -13.25 14.03 -21.07
CA ALA A 117 -14.27 13.58 -22.04
C ALA A 117 -14.11 14.15 -23.44
N ASN A 118 -13.61 15.37 -23.57
CA ASN A 118 -13.35 16.02 -24.84
C ASN A 118 -12.32 17.15 -24.67
N ASP A 119 -11.79 17.65 -25.80
CA ASP A 119 -10.75 18.69 -25.83
C ASP A 119 -11.16 19.99 -25.12
N ASN A 120 -12.45 20.33 -25.15
CA ASN A 120 -12.96 21.53 -24.52
C ASN A 120 -12.90 21.42 -22.99
N ILE A 121 -13.33 20.29 -22.44
CA ILE A 121 -13.27 20.01 -21.00
C ILE A 121 -11.83 19.81 -20.52
N ALA A 122 -11.00 19.09 -21.28
CA ALA A 122 -9.58 18.94 -20.96
C ALA A 122 -8.84 20.29 -20.94
N SER A 123 -9.26 21.24 -21.80
CA SER A 123 -8.73 22.61 -21.77
C SER A 123 -9.23 23.40 -20.56
N ALA A 124 -10.50 23.26 -20.18
CA ALA A 124 -11.03 23.85 -18.96
C ALA A 124 -10.28 23.34 -17.70
N TRP A 125 -10.03 22.03 -17.62
CA TRP A 125 -9.26 21.43 -16.53
C TRP A 125 -7.84 21.98 -16.45
N ARG A 126 -7.12 22.06 -17.58
CA ARG A 126 -5.78 22.68 -17.60
C ARG A 126 -5.79 24.13 -17.14
N ASN A 127 -6.78 24.92 -17.54
CA ASN A 127 -6.93 26.29 -17.07
C ASN A 127 -7.13 26.34 -15.55
N ILE A 128 -7.93 25.43 -14.97
CA ILE A 128 -8.10 25.32 -13.51
C ILE A 128 -6.76 25.02 -12.83
N LEU A 129 -5.98 24.06 -13.34
CA LEU A 129 -4.65 23.73 -12.80
C LEU A 129 -3.72 24.94 -12.80
N GLU A 130 -3.76 25.75 -13.88
CA GLU A 130 -2.85 26.88 -14.07
C GLU A 130 -3.28 28.15 -13.30
N SER A 131 -4.58 28.40 -13.16
CA SER A 131 -5.09 29.71 -12.71
C SER A 131 -5.78 29.73 -11.35
N SER A 132 -6.20 28.58 -10.81
CA SER A 132 -7.03 28.55 -9.60
C SER A 132 -6.24 28.81 -8.31
N GLY A 133 -4.96 28.45 -8.29
CA GLY A 133 -4.15 28.41 -7.06
C GLY A 133 -4.57 27.31 -6.08
N TRP A 134 -5.42 26.37 -6.50
CA TRP A 134 -5.85 25.23 -5.70
C TRP A 134 -4.91 24.04 -5.85
N ASP A 135 -4.86 23.18 -4.83
CA ASP A 135 -4.21 21.88 -4.93
C ASP A 135 -5.13 20.92 -5.69
N CYS A 136 -4.81 20.66 -6.95
CA CYS A 136 -5.64 19.88 -7.86
C CYS A 136 -4.92 18.63 -8.37
N ILE A 137 -5.67 17.54 -8.59
CA ILE A 137 -5.16 16.28 -9.12
C ILE A 137 -6.20 15.57 -9.98
N SER A 138 -5.75 14.87 -11.02
CA SER A 138 -6.58 13.89 -11.73
C SER A 138 -6.57 12.56 -10.98
N LEU A 139 -7.69 11.84 -10.99
CA LEU A 139 -7.74 10.53 -10.36
C LEU A 139 -6.85 9.53 -11.09
N ASN A 140 -6.76 9.57 -12.42
CA ASN A 140 -5.85 8.70 -13.17
C ASN A 140 -4.37 9.04 -12.97
N ASP A 141 -4.01 10.27 -12.59
CA ASP A 141 -2.63 10.62 -12.23
C ASP A 141 -2.14 9.84 -10.99
N VAL A 142 -3.08 9.44 -10.11
CA VAL A 142 -2.78 8.74 -8.85
C VAL A 142 -3.15 7.27 -8.91
N LEU A 143 -4.25 6.94 -9.56
CA LEU A 143 -4.89 5.63 -9.56
C LEU A 143 -5.28 5.22 -10.98
N GLU A 144 -4.28 4.81 -11.76
CA GLU A 144 -4.47 4.40 -13.14
C GLU A 144 -5.52 3.27 -13.28
N GLY A 145 -6.49 3.48 -14.16
CA GLY A 145 -7.49 2.47 -14.53
C GLY A 145 -8.64 2.30 -13.54
N VAL A 146 -8.74 3.17 -12.52
CA VAL A 146 -9.97 3.29 -11.71
C VAL A 146 -11.12 3.81 -12.58
N ARG A 147 -10.80 4.66 -13.56
CA ARG A 147 -11.75 5.17 -14.54
C ARG A 147 -11.20 5.04 -15.95
N ASN A 148 -12.09 5.18 -16.94
CA ASN A 148 -11.66 5.26 -18.33
C ASN A 148 -10.83 6.53 -18.51
N VAL A 149 -9.69 6.45 -19.22
CA VAL A 149 -8.83 7.62 -19.48
C VAL A 149 -9.55 8.76 -20.22
N SER A 150 -10.62 8.44 -20.95
CA SER A 150 -11.49 9.42 -21.60
C SER A 150 -12.58 9.98 -20.67
N TYR A 151 -12.72 9.50 -19.44
CA TYR A 151 -13.77 9.93 -18.50
C TYR A 151 -13.14 9.90 -17.12
N ASP A 152 -12.41 10.94 -16.75
CA ASP A 152 -11.62 10.99 -15.52
C ASP A 152 -12.25 11.93 -14.47
N PHE A 153 -11.85 11.82 -13.21
CA PHE A 153 -12.23 12.77 -12.15
C PHE A 153 -11.10 13.77 -11.87
N GLY A 154 -11.44 15.05 -11.81
CA GLY A 154 -10.58 16.08 -11.23
C GLY A 154 -10.99 16.35 -9.78
N ILE A 155 -10.03 16.40 -8.86
CA ILE A 155 -10.27 16.76 -7.47
C ILE A 155 -9.42 17.99 -7.15
N CYS A 156 -10.05 19.04 -6.61
CA CYS A 156 -9.36 20.26 -6.19
C CYS A 156 -9.69 20.59 -4.72
N VAL A 157 -8.66 20.88 -3.93
CA VAL A 157 -8.78 21.43 -2.58
C VAL A 157 -8.66 22.95 -2.68
N ALA A 158 -9.79 23.64 -2.56
CA ALA A 158 -9.89 25.09 -2.66
C ALA A 158 -9.71 25.81 -1.32
N ASP A 159 -9.62 25.07 -0.22
CA ASP A 159 -9.37 25.57 1.13
C ASP A 159 -8.26 24.75 1.80
N GLU A 160 -7.10 25.38 2.04
CA GLU A 160 -5.93 24.75 2.67
C GLU A 160 -6.22 24.17 4.06
N THR A 161 -7.25 24.67 4.76
CA THR A 161 -7.63 24.18 6.08
C THR A 161 -8.20 22.76 6.03
N VAL A 162 -8.63 22.29 4.85
CA VAL A 162 -9.14 20.92 4.64
C VAL A 162 -8.10 19.88 5.05
N PHE A 163 -6.83 20.07 4.70
CA PHE A 163 -5.77 19.12 5.08
C PHE A 163 -5.63 19.04 6.60
N LYS A 164 -5.66 20.20 7.28
CA LYS A 164 -5.60 20.26 8.74
C LYS A 164 -6.84 19.66 9.39
N SER A 165 -8.03 19.93 8.88
CA SER A 165 -9.28 19.38 9.44
C SER A 165 -9.39 17.87 9.22
N CYS A 166 -8.86 17.38 8.10
CA CYS A 166 -8.85 15.96 7.79
C CYS A 166 -7.70 15.21 8.43
N ALA A 167 -6.65 15.89 8.95
CA ALA A 167 -5.44 15.24 9.45
C ALA A 167 -5.72 14.13 10.48
N GLY A 168 -6.68 14.33 11.39
CA GLY A 168 -7.08 13.30 12.35
C GLY A 168 -7.74 12.08 11.68
N ALA A 169 -8.73 12.31 10.82
CA ALA A 169 -9.39 11.24 10.07
C ALA A 169 -8.45 10.54 9.08
N LEU A 170 -7.54 11.28 8.45
CA LEU A 170 -6.45 10.74 7.64
C LEU A 170 -5.54 9.87 8.50
N ALA A 171 -5.15 10.30 9.71
CA ALA A 171 -4.34 9.50 10.62
C ALA A 171 -5.06 8.28 11.23
N GLU A 172 -6.38 8.19 11.11
CA GLU A 172 -7.14 6.96 11.38
C GLU A 172 -7.19 6.03 10.16
N LEU A 173 -7.21 6.62 8.95
CA LEU A 173 -7.18 5.91 7.68
C LEU A 173 -5.75 5.53 7.25
N THR A 174 -4.74 6.15 7.84
CA THR A 174 -3.30 5.95 7.65
C THR A 174 -2.65 5.77 9.04
N GLY A 175 -1.33 5.63 9.15
CA GLY A 175 -0.70 5.50 10.47
C GLY A 175 -1.00 4.19 11.23
N GLU A 176 -0.57 4.12 12.50
CA GLU A 176 -0.70 2.90 13.31
C GLU A 176 -2.15 2.51 13.61
N ALA A 177 -3.04 3.50 13.74
CA ALA A 177 -4.45 3.27 14.06
C ALA A 177 -5.19 2.53 12.95
N ALA A 178 -4.80 2.72 11.68
CA ALA A 178 -5.39 2.04 10.53
C ALA A 178 -5.29 0.49 10.65
N PHE A 179 -4.28 0.00 11.37
CA PHE A 179 -4.04 -1.43 11.53
C PHE A 179 -4.48 -1.98 12.89
N ALA A 180 -4.98 -1.14 13.82
CA ALA A 180 -5.32 -1.55 15.19
C ALA A 180 -6.45 -2.60 15.27
N GLY A 181 -7.32 -2.66 14.25
CA GLY A 181 -8.41 -3.63 14.15
C GLY A 181 -8.07 -4.89 13.35
N LEU A 182 -6.82 -5.02 12.88
CA LEU A 182 -6.46 -6.06 11.92
C LEU A 182 -6.40 -7.43 12.61
N ALA A 183 -7.45 -8.23 12.41
CA ALA A 183 -7.52 -9.59 12.92
C ALA A 183 -6.59 -10.51 12.12
N LEU A 184 -5.35 -10.65 12.59
CA LEU A 184 -4.38 -11.58 12.01
C LEU A 184 -4.80 -13.04 12.20
N GLY A 185 -5.53 -13.33 13.29
CA GLY A 185 -5.88 -14.68 13.71
C GLY A 185 -4.63 -15.52 14.01
N GLU A 186 -4.84 -16.74 14.51
CA GLU A 186 -3.78 -17.73 14.43
C GLU A 186 -3.51 -18.06 12.96
N PRO A 187 -2.23 -18.26 12.54
CA PRO A 187 -1.94 -18.79 11.22
C PRO A 187 -2.77 -20.06 11.06
N TYR A 188 -3.48 -20.17 9.95
CA TYR A 188 -4.25 -21.38 9.69
C TYR A 188 -3.29 -22.58 9.77
N SER A 189 -3.63 -23.60 10.55
CA SER A 189 -2.93 -24.89 10.53
C SER A 189 -3.17 -25.68 9.24
N PHE A 190 -3.79 -25.03 8.26
CA PHE A 190 -3.87 -25.50 6.89
C PHE A 190 -2.48 -25.30 6.31
N GLY A 191 -1.68 -26.36 6.34
CA GLY A 191 -0.56 -26.43 5.44
C GLY A 191 -1.15 -26.29 4.04
N ILE A 192 -0.66 -25.35 3.24
CA ILE A 192 -0.93 -25.42 1.80
C ILE A 192 -0.50 -26.79 1.24
N ARG A 193 0.45 -27.43 1.93
CA ARG A 193 0.84 -28.84 1.78
C ARG A 193 -0.30 -29.83 2.03
N ASP A 194 -1.27 -29.52 2.87
CA ASP A 194 -2.44 -30.40 3.11
C ASP A 194 -3.45 -30.32 1.94
N VAL A 195 -3.36 -29.28 1.11
CA VAL A 195 -4.17 -29.10 -0.12
C VAL A 195 -3.43 -29.59 -1.35
N PHE A 196 -2.13 -29.32 -1.38
CA PHE A 196 -1.22 -29.61 -2.47
C PHE A 196 0.05 -30.19 -1.86
N GLU A 197 0.05 -31.50 -1.62
CA GLU A 197 1.11 -32.27 -0.94
C GLU A 197 2.51 -32.21 -1.59
N THR A 198 2.71 -31.39 -2.62
CA THR A 198 3.83 -31.58 -3.55
C THR A 198 4.50 -30.31 -4.07
N VAL A 199 4.18 -29.10 -3.58
CA VAL A 199 4.93 -27.88 -4.00
C VAL A 199 6.16 -27.71 -3.09
N PRO A 200 7.40 -27.88 -3.61
CA PRO A 200 8.60 -27.72 -2.81
C PRO A 200 8.76 -26.26 -2.38
N SER A 201 9.11 -26.04 -1.12
CA SER A 201 9.23 -24.71 -0.53
C SER A 201 10.25 -24.67 0.59
N MET A 202 10.93 -23.54 0.73
CA MET A 202 11.78 -23.22 1.87
C MET A 202 11.02 -22.49 2.99
N MET A 203 9.78 -22.07 2.73
CA MET A 203 8.92 -21.41 3.72
C MET A 203 8.27 -22.44 4.65
N ASN A 204 8.00 -22.03 5.88
CA ASN A 204 7.27 -22.87 6.82
C ASN A 204 5.74 -22.72 6.66
N ASN A 205 4.97 -23.66 7.22
CA ASN A 205 3.51 -23.66 7.09
C ASN A 205 2.84 -22.42 7.72
N LYS A 206 3.44 -21.82 8.76
CA LYS A 206 2.88 -20.63 9.40
C LYS A 206 3.00 -19.41 8.49
N GLU A 207 4.13 -19.24 7.80
CA GLU A 207 4.32 -18.17 6.82
C GLU A 207 3.34 -18.30 5.65
N LEU A 208 3.19 -19.50 5.10
CA LEU A 208 2.23 -19.75 4.02
C LEU A 208 0.79 -19.53 4.48
N GLY A 209 0.45 -19.97 5.69
CA GLY A 209 -0.84 -19.71 6.32
C GLY A 209 -1.10 -18.22 6.55
N LEU A 210 -0.06 -17.46 6.95
CA LEU A 210 -0.13 -16.01 7.08
C LEU A 210 -0.46 -15.37 5.73
N LEU A 211 0.32 -15.62 4.68
CA LEU A 211 0.10 -15.05 3.35
C LEU A 211 -1.31 -15.34 2.80
N TYR A 212 -1.78 -16.59 2.96
CA TYR A 212 -3.14 -16.96 2.58
C TYR A 212 -4.19 -16.14 3.33
N GLN A 213 -4.04 -15.96 4.64
CA GLN A 213 -5.01 -15.19 5.43
C GLN A 213 -4.98 -13.70 5.11
N LEU A 214 -3.80 -13.13 4.86
CA LEU A 214 -3.67 -11.75 4.44
C LEU A 214 -4.40 -11.52 3.12
N ALA A 215 -4.10 -12.33 2.10
CA ALA A 215 -4.75 -12.23 0.80
C ALA A 215 -6.27 -12.47 0.88
N ARG A 216 -6.72 -13.40 1.73
CA ARG A 216 -8.15 -13.72 1.85
C ARG A 216 -8.99 -12.68 2.59
N ARG A 217 -8.44 -12.14 3.69
CA ARG A 217 -9.20 -11.33 4.66
C ARG A 217 -8.96 -9.84 4.53
N HIS A 218 -7.78 -9.45 4.07
CA HIS A 218 -7.33 -8.06 4.14
C HIS A 218 -7.13 -7.43 2.76
N VAL A 219 -6.98 -8.22 1.70
CA VAL A 219 -7.04 -7.67 0.34
C VAL A 219 -8.50 -7.43 -0.04
N THR A 220 -8.85 -6.15 -0.15
CA THR A 220 -10.18 -5.63 -0.45
C THR A 220 -10.35 -5.29 -1.92
N GLY A 221 -9.24 -5.15 -2.66
CA GLY A 221 -9.21 -4.76 -4.07
C GLY A 221 -8.94 -3.28 -4.29
N LEU A 222 -8.41 -2.58 -3.27
CA LEU A 222 -7.85 -1.24 -3.42
C LEU A 222 -6.53 -1.28 -4.21
N GLY A 223 -5.82 -2.41 -4.18
CA GLY A 223 -4.59 -2.61 -4.92
C GLY A 223 -4.36 -4.05 -5.35
N GLN A 224 -3.21 -4.27 -5.97
CA GLN A 224 -2.71 -5.58 -6.39
C GLN A 224 -1.90 -6.24 -5.28
N VAL A 225 -1.59 -7.52 -5.48
CA VAL A 225 -0.70 -8.29 -4.60
C VAL A 225 0.63 -8.51 -5.30
N VAL A 226 1.76 -8.33 -4.61
CA VAL A 226 3.11 -8.61 -5.12
C VAL A 226 3.73 -9.77 -4.37
N ASP A 227 4.31 -10.70 -5.12
CA ASP A 227 5.09 -11.85 -4.64
C ASP A 227 6.51 -11.74 -5.23
N ALA A 228 7.41 -11.07 -4.51
CA ALA A 228 8.77 -10.79 -4.97
C ALA A 228 9.74 -11.86 -4.45
N GLY A 229 10.14 -12.81 -5.31
CA GLY A 229 10.96 -13.97 -4.96
C GLY A 229 10.14 -15.26 -4.87
N SER A 230 9.35 -15.56 -5.89
CA SER A 230 8.33 -16.61 -5.82
C SER A 230 8.85 -18.06 -5.90
N LEU A 231 10.11 -18.29 -6.31
CA LEU A 231 10.74 -19.60 -6.44
C LEU A 231 9.84 -20.62 -7.16
N LEU A 232 9.39 -21.67 -6.45
CA LEU A 232 8.57 -22.77 -6.97
C LEU A 232 7.07 -22.55 -6.75
N GLY A 233 6.68 -21.37 -6.25
CA GLY A 233 5.31 -20.89 -6.26
C GLY A 233 4.49 -21.18 -5.01
N SER A 234 5.09 -21.59 -3.90
CA SER A 234 4.34 -21.79 -2.65
C SER A 234 3.71 -20.50 -2.13
N SER A 235 4.42 -19.37 -2.19
CA SER A 235 3.88 -18.05 -1.84
C SER A 235 2.78 -17.64 -2.82
N SER A 236 3.04 -17.73 -4.13
CA SER A 236 2.06 -17.42 -5.17
C SER A 236 0.76 -18.23 -5.02
N LEU A 237 0.89 -19.52 -4.68
CA LEU A 237 -0.25 -20.40 -4.44
C LEU A 237 -1.03 -19.98 -3.20
N ALA A 238 -0.35 -19.66 -2.09
CA ALA A 238 -0.99 -19.18 -0.87
C ALA A 238 -1.77 -17.89 -1.10
N LEU A 239 -1.13 -16.91 -1.75
CA LEU A 239 -1.72 -15.63 -2.09
C LEU A 239 -2.89 -15.81 -3.06
N GLY A 240 -2.70 -16.56 -4.16
CA GLY A 240 -3.72 -16.80 -5.17
C GLY A 240 -4.95 -17.54 -4.63
N LEU A 241 -4.76 -18.56 -3.78
CA LEU A 241 -5.87 -19.25 -3.09
C LEU A 241 -6.58 -18.30 -2.13
N GLY A 242 -5.82 -17.45 -1.44
CA GLY A 242 -6.36 -16.43 -0.56
C GLY A 242 -7.31 -15.51 -1.31
N LEU A 243 -6.89 -15.00 -2.47
CA LEU A 243 -7.73 -14.17 -3.34
C LEU A 243 -8.97 -14.92 -3.84
N LYS A 244 -8.84 -16.18 -4.29
CA LYS A 244 -10.00 -16.99 -4.74
C LYS A 244 -11.02 -17.24 -3.64
N ASN A 245 -10.55 -17.46 -2.42
CA ASN A 245 -11.39 -17.73 -1.25
C ASN A 245 -11.83 -16.45 -0.52
N GLY A 246 -11.38 -15.29 -0.98
CA GLY A 246 -11.79 -13.97 -0.53
C GLY A 246 -13.01 -13.45 -1.30
N ARG A 247 -13.49 -12.27 -0.93
CA ARG A 247 -14.57 -11.55 -1.64
C ARG A 247 -14.01 -10.38 -2.43
N VAL A 248 -12.95 -10.63 -3.18
CA VAL A 248 -12.23 -9.62 -3.97
C VAL A 248 -12.56 -9.77 -5.46
N ALA A 249 -12.57 -8.65 -6.18
CA ALA A 249 -12.82 -8.62 -7.62
C ALA A 249 -11.86 -9.55 -8.39
N GLU A 250 -12.35 -10.09 -9.51
CA GLU A 250 -11.51 -10.92 -10.40
C GLU A 250 -10.40 -10.16 -11.09
N THR A 251 -10.38 -8.83 -11.00
CA THR A 251 -9.31 -7.99 -11.57
C THR A 251 -8.07 -7.91 -10.69
N VAL A 252 -8.16 -8.33 -9.42
CA VAL A 252 -7.00 -8.38 -8.52
C VAL A 252 -6.16 -9.61 -8.81
N ARG A 253 -4.86 -9.39 -8.97
CA ARG A 253 -3.86 -10.38 -9.35
C ARG A 253 -2.72 -10.40 -8.36
N VAL A 254 -2.10 -11.58 -8.24
CA VAL A 254 -0.76 -11.72 -7.67
C VAL A 254 0.24 -11.48 -8.81
N HIS A 255 1.15 -10.53 -8.62
CA HIS A 255 2.26 -10.27 -9.52
C HIS A 255 3.50 -10.96 -8.98
N ALA A 256 3.83 -12.11 -9.55
CA ALA A 256 4.91 -12.97 -9.09
C ALA A 256 6.19 -12.71 -9.88
N TYR A 257 7.24 -12.29 -9.16
CA TYR A 257 8.55 -11.99 -9.72
C TYR A 257 9.56 -13.05 -9.27
N ASP A 258 10.33 -13.57 -10.23
CA ASP A 258 11.51 -14.39 -9.98
C ASP A 258 12.36 -14.45 -11.26
N ARG A 259 13.63 -14.83 -11.11
CA ARG A 259 14.46 -15.16 -12.28
C ARG A 259 14.02 -16.47 -12.93
N PHE A 260 13.43 -17.37 -12.16
CA PHE A 260 13.08 -18.74 -12.55
C PHE A 260 14.25 -19.52 -13.14
N VAL A 261 15.46 -19.29 -12.60
CA VAL A 261 16.72 -19.89 -13.05
C VAL A 261 17.38 -20.64 -11.91
N ASN A 262 17.78 -21.89 -12.15
CA ASN A 262 18.57 -22.64 -11.17
C ASN A 262 19.93 -21.95 -10.96
N SER A 263 20.08 -21.28 -9.82
CA SER A 263 21.27 -20.50 -9.49
C SER A 263 22.27 -21.24 -8.59
N GLY A 264 21.92 -22.42 -8.06
CA GLY A 264 22.85 -23.19 -7.26
C GLY A 264 22.28 -24.39 -6.51
N PRO A 265 23.11 -25.02 -5.66
CA PRO A 265 22.81 -26.33 -5.07
C PRO A 265 21.54 -26.39 -4.19
N ASN A 266 21.10 -25.26 -3.62
CA ASN A 266 19.86 -25.22 -2.85
C ASN A 266 18.63 -25.40 -3.74
N TYR A 267 18.68 -24.92 -4.99
CA TYR A 267 17.62 -25.10 -5.98
C TYR A 267 17.61 -26.54 -6.48
N GLU A 268 18.77 -27.12 -6.77
CA GLU A 268 18.91 -28.50 -7.25
C GLU A 268 18.22 -29.54 -6.33
N LYS A 269 18.20 -29.29 -5.02
CA LYS A 269 17.51 -30.16 -4.03
C LYS A 269 15.99 -30.09 -4.09
N LEU A 270 15.43 -28.99 -4.62
CA LEU A 270 13.99 -28.72 -4.67
C LEU A 270 13.39 -29.04 -6.04
N LEU A 271 14.18 -29.00 -7.10
CA LEU A 271 13.71 -29.12 -8.48
C LEU A 271 13.42 -30.58 -8.85
N ASN A 272 12.21 -30.84 -9.34
CA ASN A 272 11.78 -32.16 -9.78
C ASN A 272 10.89 -32.05 -11.05
N PRO A 273 11.34 -32.54 -12.22
CA PRO A 273 12.65 -33.16 -12.46
C PRO A 273 13.81 -32.17 -12.22
N PRO A 274 15.04 -32.65 -12.03
CA PRO A 274 16.21 -31.76 -11.92
C PRO A 274 16.31 -30.83 -13.13
N VAL A 275 16.74 -29.60 -12.89
CA VAL A 275 17.08 -28.62 -13.94
C VAL A 275 18.56 -28.34 -13.83
N GLU A 276 19.27 -28.32 -14.95
CA GLU A 276 20.68 -27.97 -14.96
C GLU A 276 20.92 -26.56 -14.42
N ARG A 277 22.12 -26.33 -13.90
CA ARG A 277 22.52 -25.00 -13.42
C ARG A 277 22.40 -24.00 -14.57
N THR A 278 21.87 -22.81 -14.29
CA THR A 278 21.45 -21.78 -15.27
C THR A 278 20.21 -22.11 -16.12
N GLY A 279 19.70 -23.34 -16.06
CA GLY A 279 18.45 -23.73 -16.73
C GLY A 279 17.22 -23.12 -16.04
N SER A 280 16.15 -22.93 -16.82
CA SER A 280 14.91 -22.37 -16.30
C SER A 280 14.02 -23.43 -15.64
N PHE A 281 13.51 -23.11 -14.45
CA PHE A 281 12.48 -23.90 -13.77
C PHE A 281 11.07 -23.30 -13.87
N LEU A 282 10.88 -22.25 -14.70
CA LEU A 282 9.57 -21.64 -14.93
C LEU A 282 8.45 -22.65 -15.27
N PRO A 283 8.69 -23.71 -16.09
CA PRO A 283 7.68 -24.72 -16.33
C PRO A 283 7.22 -25.48 -15.07
N GLN A 284 8.11 -25.66 -14.08
CA GLN A 284 7.74 -26.29 -12.81
C GLN A 284 6.91 -25.35 -11.95
N TYR A 285 7.33 -24.08 -11.87
CA TYR A 285 6.56 -23.04 -11.19
C TYR A 285 5.13 -22.96 -11.74
N ILE A 286 4.96 -22.87 -13.07
CA ILE A 286 3.63 -22.81 -13.72
C ILE A 286 2.77 -24.03 -13.36
N ARG A 287 3.35 -25.24 -13.35
CA ARG A 287 2.62 -26.46 -12.94
C ARG A 287 2.19 -26.39 -11.47
N ASN A 288 3.06 -25.91 -10.60
CA ASN A 288 2.78 -25.81 -9.16
C ASN A 288 1.66 -24.81 -8.87
N ILE A 289 1.61 -23.70 -9.61
CA ILE A 289 0.58 -22.66 -9.42
C ILE A 289 -0.65 -22.86 -10.31
N ALA A 290 -0.72 -23.93 -11.09
CA ALA A 290 -1.85 -24.22 -12.00
C ALA A 290 -3.25 -24.05 -11.36
N PRO A 291 -3.48 -24.40 -10.07
CA PRO A 291 -4.79 -24.19 -9.44
C PRO A 291 -5.20 -22.71 -9.30
N VAL A 292 -4.26 -21.77 -9.38
CA VAL A 292 -4.49 -20.33 -9.21
C VAL A 292 -3.89 -19.49 -10.35
N ILE A 293 -3.46 -20.12 -11.44
CA ILE A 293 -2.76 -19.45 -12.54
C ILE A 293 -3.57 -18.28 -13.13
N ASP A 294 -4.90 -18.40 -13.15
CA ASP A 294 -5.85 -17.35 -13.55
C ASP A 294 -5.81 -16.10 -12.65
N ARG A 295 -5.20 -16.21 -11.46
CA ARG A 295 -4.99 -15.12 -10.51
C ARG A 295 -3.55 -14.61 -10.47
N VAL A 296 -2.63 -15.15 -11.26
CA VAL A 296 -1.20 -14.82 -11.19
C VAL A 296 -0.69 -14.25 -12.51
N ASN A 297 -0.10 -13.06 -12.45
CA ASN A 297 0.73 -12.50 -13.51
C ASN A 297 2.19 -12.87 -13.21
N ILE A 298 2.88 -13.47 -14.18
CA ILE A 298 4.24 -13.98 -13.99
C ILE A 298 5.25 -13.07 -14.67
N TYR A 299 6.27 -12.66 -13.92
CA TYR A 299 7.35 -11.78 -14.38
C TYR A 299 8.68 -12.51 -14.22
N ALA A 300 9.08 -13.20 -15.29
CA ALA A 300 10.35 -13.91 -15.34
C ALA A 300 11.49 -12.96 -15.71
N GLY A 301 12.55 -12.93 -14.90
CA GLY A 301 13.77 -12.18 -15.18
C GLY A 301 14.45 -11.62 -13.93
N ASP A 302 15.48 -10.82 -14.13
CA ASP A 302 16.16 -10.14 -13.04
C ASP A 302 15.23 -9.09 -12.42
N PHE A 303 14.92 -9.24 -11.12
CA PHE A 303 14.04 -8.34 -10.40
C PHE A 303 14.50 -6.88 -10.46
N ALA A 304 15.81 -6.62 -10.43
CA ALA A 304 16.37 -5.27 -10.53
C ALA A 304 16.10 -4.59 -11.89
N ALA A 305 15.70 -5.35 -12.91
CA ALA A 305 15.33 -4.84 -14.23
C ALA A 305 13.81 -4.83 -14.47
N GLN A 306 13.01 -5.33 -13.52
CA GLN A 306 11.56 -5.38 -13.64
C GLN A 306 10.95 -4.01 -13.32
N ARG A 307 9.86 -3.69 -14.02
CA ARG A 307 9.07 -2.50 -13.76
C ARG A 307 7.72 -2.88 -13.18
N TRP A 308 7.26 -2.08 -12.24
CA TRP A 308 5.93 -2.18 -11.71
C TRP A 308 4.91 -1.60 -12.68
N CYS A 309 3.69 -2.15 -12.65
CA CYS A 309 2.63 -1.79 -13.58
C CYS A 309 1.89 -0.49 -13.23
N GLY A 310 2.43 0.33 -12.32
CA GLY A 310 1.82 1.60 -11.91
C GLY A 310 0.62 1.49 -10.95
N LYS A 311 0.11 0.27 -10.70
CA LYS A 311 -1.11 0.08 -9.90
C LYS A 311 -0.85 0.16 -8.40
N PRO A 312 -1.80 0.59 -7.57
CA PRO A 312 -1.66 0.52 -6.12
C PRO A 312 -1.38 -0.90 -5.63
N ILE A 313 -0.63 -1.05 -4.55
CA ILE A 313 -0.25 -2.33 -3.96
C ILE A 313 -0.89 -2.46 -2.58
N GLU A 314 -1.70 -3.48 -2.38
CA GLU A 314 -2.40 -3.71 -1.10
C GLU A 314 -1.69 -4.76 -0.23
N LEU A 315 -0.95 -5.68 -0.84
CA LEU A 315 -0.12 -6.66 -0.13
C LEU A 315 1.18 -6.87 -0.89
N PHE A 316 2.30 -6.66 -0.20
CA PHE A 316 3.64 -6.87 -0.75
C PHE A 316 4.38 -7.93 0.07
N PHE A 317 4.73 -9.06 -0.55
CA PHE A 317 5.58 -10.08 0.04
C PHE A 317 6.98 -10.03 -0.58
N ALA A 318 8.02 -9.86 0.25
CA ALA A 318 9.42 -9.74 -0.16
C ALA A 318 10.28 -10.92 0.34
N ASP A 319 10.68 -11.79 -0.57
CA ASP A 319 11.75 -12.79 -0.40
C ASP A 319 12.91 -12.54 -1.41
N ILE A 320 12.97 -11.35 -2.02
CA ILE A 320 13.96 -11.03 -3.05
C ILE A 320 15.19 -10.27 -2.54
N GLY A 321 15.17 -9.79 -1.29
CA GLY A 321 16.16 -8.87 -0.69
C GLY A 321 17.56 -9.48 -0.43
N LYS A 322 18.14 -10.18 -1.41
CA LYS A 322 19.41 -10.92 -1.30
C LYS A 322 20.64 -10.06 -1.62
N SER A 323 20.47 -8.79 -1.95
CA SER A 323 21.54 -7.80 -2.10
C SER A 323 21.05 -6.38 -1.84
N VAL A 324 21.97 -5.44 -1.61
CA VAL A 324 21.67 -4.00 -1.49
C VAL A 324 20.93 -3.49 -2.73
N ALA A 325 21.37 -3.87 -3.94
CA ALA A 325 20.75 -3.44 -5.19
C ALA A 325 19.30 -3.94 -5.35
N LEU A 326 19.01 -5.20 -4.98
CA LEU A 326 17.65 -5.74 -5.03
C LEU A 326 16.74 -5.07 -4.00
N ASN A 327 17.28 -4.78 -2.80
CA ASN A 327 16.55 -4.08 -1.76
C ASN A 327 16.26 -2.62 -2.17
N ALA A 328 17.26 -1.92 -2.72
CA ALA A 328 17.10 -0.58 -3.28
C ALA A 328 16.02 -0.54 -4.36
N HIS A 329 16.05 -1.48 -5.31
CA HIS A 329 15.05 -1.55 -6.38
C HIS A 329 13.64 -1.76 -5.85
N LEU A 330 13.46 -2.59 -4.82
CA LEU A 330 12.16 -2.77 -4.15
C LEU A 330 11.59 -1.42 -3.69
N TYR A 331 12.39 -0.63 -2.98
CA TYR A 331 11.94 0.66 -2.47
C TYR A 331 11.76 1.71 -3.56
N SER A 332 12.63 1.77 -4.57
CA SER A 332 12.49 2.78 -5.64
C SER A 332 11.37 2.48 -6.63
N GLU A 333 11.12 1.21 -6.93
CA GLU A 333 10.16 0.81 -7.96
C GLU A 333 8.76 0.54 -7.40
N PHE A 334 8.65 -0.07 -6.21
CA PHE A 334 7.36 -0.56 -5.71
C PHE A 334 6.82 0.25 -4.54
N ALA A 335 7.66 0.77 -3.64
CA ALA A 335 7.18 1.52 -2.49
C ALA A 335 6.37 2.80 -2.81
N PRO A 336 6.60 3.51 -3.94
CA PRO A 336 5.76 4.64 -4.33
C PRO A 336 4.28 4.27 -4.53
N TYR A 337 4.00 2.99 -4.78
CA TYR A 337 2.65 2.47 -5.04
C TYR A 337 2.02 1.80 -3.81
N TRP A 338 2.68 1.86 -2.66
CA TRP A 338 2.06 1.48 -1.40
C TRP A 338 0.97 2.49 -1.03
N ILE A 339 -0.07 2.01 -0.39
CA ILE A 339 -1.25 2.73 0.04
C ILE A 339 -1.15 2.87 1.57
N PRO A 340 -0.80 4.05 2.10
CA PRO A 340 -0.78 4.30 3.53
C PRO A 340 -2.08 3.87 4.21
N GLY A 341 -1.96 3.13 5.32
CA GLY A 341 -3.06 2.55 6.09
C GLY A 341 -3.71 1.30 5.51
N HIS A 342 -3.29 0.87 4.31
CA HIS A 342 -3.88 -0.28 3.63
C HIS A 342 -2.84 -1.32 3.23
N THR A 343 -1.66 -0.91 2.76
CA THR A 343 -0.63 -1.88 2.35
C THR A 343 -0.10 -2.65 3.55
N LEU A 344 -0.18 -3.97 3.44
CA LEU A 344 0.55 -4.89 4.28
C LEU A 344 1.87 -5.27 3.61
N TYR A 345 2.97 -5.08 4.32
CA TYR A 345 4.31 -5.43 3.87
C TYR A 345 4.84 -6.61 4.69
N VAL A 346 5.12 -7.72 4.01
CA VAL A 346 5.71 -8.91 4.61
C VAL A 346 7.14 -9.07 4.11
N GLN A 347 8.11 -8.85 4.98
CA GLN A 347 9.52 -9.06 4.71
C GLN A 347 9.93 -10.45 5.20
N GLN A 348 10.24 -11.37 4.28
CA GLN A 348 10.88 -12.64 4.63
C GLN A 348 12.36 -12.42 4.98
N ASP A 349 12.96 -13.41 5.64
CA ASP A 349 14.35 -13.42 6.07
C ASP A 349 14.70 -12.26 7.03
N PHE A 350 13.71 -11.70 7.74
CA PHE A 350 13.93 -10.59 8.66
C PHE A 350 14.84 -10.98 9.83
N VAL A 351 14.72 -12.21 10.34
CA VAL A 351 15.58 -12.76 11.42
C VAL A 351 16.72 -13.63 10.88
N HIS A 352 17.30 -13.23 9.74
CA HIS A 352 18.49 -13.82 9.15
C HIS A 352 19.69 -12.87 9.21
N LEU A 353 20.89 -13.43 9.41
CA LEU A 353 22.12 -12.64 9.63
C LEU A 353 22.74 -12.16 8.32
N GLU A 354 22.40 -12.81 7.21
CA GLU A 354 23.11 -12.74 5.94
C GLU A 354 22.87 -11.43 5.17
N ALA A 355 21.72 -10.79 5.37
CA ALA A 355 21.24 -9.64 4.60
C ALA A 355 21.00 -8.39 5.47
N PRO A 356 22.04 -7.83 6.12
CA PRO A 356 21.91 -6.77 7.13
C PRO A 356 21.26 -5.48 6.59
N TRP A 357 21.27 -5.28 5.27
CA TRP A 357 20.59 -4.17 4.58
C TRP A 357 19.09 -4.17 4.73
N ILE A 358 18.46 -5.32 4.94
CA ILE A 358 17.04 -5.37 5.25
C ILE A 358 16.78 -4.64 6.57
N GLN A 359 17.57 -4.94 7.60
CA GLN A 359 17.31 -4.47 8.96
C GLN A 359 17.71 -3.02 9.17
N TYR A 360 18.84 -2.55 8.61
CA TYR A 360 19.18 -1.13 8.75
C TYR A 360 18.27 -0.22 7.91
N VAL A 361 17.81 -0.67 6.73
CA VAL A 361 16.84 0.11 5.94
C VAL A 361 15.47 0.14 6.63
N LEU A 362 15.01 -0.98 7.20
CA LEU A 362 13.79 -0.98 8.00
C LEU A 362 13.92 -0.14 9.28
N GLY A 363 15.09 -0.13 9.91
CA GLY A 363 15.36 0.73 11.06
C GLY A 363 15.42 2.22 10.71
N TYR A 364 15.94 2.56 9.53
CA TYR A 364 15.91 3.91 8.99
C TYR A 364 14.46 4.36 8.72
N LEU A 365 13.68 3.50 8.06
CA LEU A 365 12.29 3.77 7.67
C LEU A 365 11.26 3.46 8.76
N GLN A 366 11.66 3.21 10.02
CA GLN A 366 10.77 2.64 11.02
C GLN A 366 9.53 3.50 11.32
N SER A 367 9.59 4.82 11.10
CA SER A 367 8.43 5.74 11.23
C SER A 367 7.33 5.48 10.19
N HIS A 368 7.67 4.88 9.04
CA HIS A 368 6.72 4.57 7.95
C HIS A 368 5.99 3.26 8.17
N PHE A 369 6.32 2.50 9.23
CA PHE A 369 5.78 1.17 9.45
C PHE A 369 5.22 0.99 10.87
N THR A 370 4.08 0.32 10.92
CA THR A 370 3.57 -0.32 12.14
C THR A 370 4.00 -1.77 12.13
N VAL A 371 4.77 -2.19 13.14
CA VAL A 371 5.07 -3.61 13.33
C VAL A 371 3.83 -4.33 13.84
N LEU A 372 3.29 -5.26 13.05
CA LEU A 372 2.06 -5.97 13.40
C LEU A 372 2.36 -7.34 14.01
N LYS A 373 3.31 -8.08 13.43
CA LYS A 373 3.65 -9.42 13.89
C LYS A 373 5.01 -9.87 13.35
N VAL A 374 5.75 -10.63 14.16
CA VAL A 374 6.85 -11.49 13.69
C VAL A 374 6.32 -12.91 13.58
N GLU A 375 6.33 -13.47 12.36
CA GLU A 375 6.06 -14.88 12.10
C GLU A 375 7.34 -15.48 11.51
N ALA A 376 8.29 -15.78 12.40
CA ALA A 376 9.66 -16.06 12.01
C ALA A 376 9.76 -17.15 10.92
N PRO A 377 10.58 -16.93 9.87
CA PRO A 377 11.52 -15.82 9.72
C PRO A 377 10.97 -14.48 9.17
N SER A 378 9.66 -14.35 8.96
CA SER A 378 9.02 -13.19 8.35
C SER A 378 8.58 -12.11 9.33
N LEU A 379 8.67 -10.84 8.92
CA LEU A 379 8.12 -9.67 9.61
C LEU A 379 6.94 -9.11 8.83
N LEU A 380 5.78 -8.98 9.48
CA LEU A 380 4.61 -8.31 8.93
C LEU A 380 4.49 -6.90 9.50
N MET A 381 4.36 -5.93 8.59
CA MET A 381 4.18 -4.52 8.88
C MET A 381 2.98 -3.95 8.12
N GLY A 382 2.35 -2.93 8.69
CA GLY A 382 1.46 -2.03 7.97
C GLY A 382 2.20 -0.78 7.52
N VAL A 383 1.98 -0.33 6.28
CA VAL A 383 2.56 0.92 5.75
C VAL A 383 1.74 2.10 6.24
N ASN A 384 2.36 3.02 6.97
CA ASN A 384 1.69 4.15 7.63
C ASN A 384 1.71 5.42 6.80
N SER A 385 2.74 5.59 5.97
CA SER A 385 3.00 6.76 5.15
C SER A 385 3.84 6.37 3.94
N LEU A 386 3.78 7.17 2.88
CA LEU A 386 4.69 7.04 1.75
C LEU A 386 6.13 7.35 2.20
N ILE A 387 7.09 6.76 1.50
CA ILE A 387 8.52 7.04 1.68
C ILE A 387 8.87 8.16 0.70
N SER A 388 9.54 9.20 1.17
CA SER A 388 9.91 10.35 0.33
C SER A 388 10.97 9.98 -0.71
N GLU A 389 11.04 10.76 -1.80
CA GLU A 389 12.08 10.57 -2.83
C GLU A 389 13.50 10.70 -2.27
N GLU A 390 13.70 11.57 -1.25
CA GLU A 390 15.00 11.73 -0.57
C GLU A 390 15.38 10.46 0.20
N GLU A 391 14.45 9.89 0.96
CA GLU A 391 14.66 8.64 1.70
C GLU A 391 14.92 7.47 0.75
N VAL A 392 14.18 7.38 -0.37
CA VAL A 392 14.42 6.39 -1.42
C VAL A 392 15.81 6.58 -2.03
N ALA A 393 16.18 7.81 -2.41
CA ALA A 393 17.49 8.10 -2.99
C ALA A 393 18.63 7.71 -2.06
N ARG A 394 18.48 7.94 -0.75
CA ARG A 394 19.44 7.53 0.26
C ARG A 394 19.61 6.01 0.30
N ILE A 395 18.51 5.25 0.23
CA ILE A 395 18.54 3.78 0.17
C ILE A 395 19.21 3.29 -1.12
N VAL A 396 18.88 3.89 -2.26
CA VAL A 396 19.44 3.52 -3.58
C VAL A 396 20.96 3.71 -3.62
N ASN A 397 21.44 4.81 -3.03
CA ASN A 397 22.87 5.10 -2.98
C ASN A 397 23.60 4.38 -1.83
N ASP A 398 22.89 3.65 -0.97
CA ASP A 398 23.38 3.11 0.31
C ASP A 398 24.14 4.17 1.14
N ASP A 399 23.62 5.39 1.15
CA ASP A 399 24.26 6.56 1.76
C ASP A 399 24.04 6.57 3.28
N PHE A 400 24.68 5.62 3.94
CA PHE A 400 24.67 5.42 5.38
C PHE A 400 26.07 5.14 5.89
N THR A 401 26.47 5.86 6.94
CA THR A 401 27.69 5.55 7.68
C THR A 401 27.54 4.22 8.43
N SER A 402 28.66 3.58 8.77
CA SER A 402 28.66 2.35 9.58
C SER A 402 27.92 2.54 10.92
N ASP A 403 28.14 3.68 11.58
CA ASP A 403 27.50 4.02 12.84
C ASP A 403 25.98 4.18 12.70
N GLU A 404 25.51 4.80 11.61
CA GLU A 404 24.08 4.91 11.32
C GLU A 404 23.45 3.54 11.11
N LYS A 405 24.08 2.66 10.30
CA LYS A 405 23.57 1.30 10.07
C LYS A 405 23.39 0.55 11.39
N VAL A 406 24.37 0.63 12.29
CA VAL A 406 24.31 0.03 13.63
C VAL A 406 23.18 0.67 14.47
N ASN A 407 23.10 1.99 14.51
CA ASN A 407 22.10 2.72 15.29
C ASN A 407 20.67 2.43 14.81
N PHE A 408 20.44 2.35 13.49
CA PHE A 408 19.14 1.99 12.94
C PHE A 408 18.71 0.60 13.38
N VAL A 409 19.58 -0.41 13.26
CA VAL A 409 19.27 -1.78 13.70
C VAL A 409 19.00 -1.84 15.21
N LEU A 410 19.84 -1.21 16.02
CA LEU A 410 19.67 -1.21 17.49
C LEU A 410 18.42 -0.44 17.94
N SER A 411 18.09 0.68 17.28
CA SER A 411 16.87 1.42 17.58
C SER A 411 15.64 0.61 17.19
N PHE A 412 15.66 -0.05 16.03
CA PHE A 412 14.57 -0.88 15.56
C PHE A 412 14.35 -2.10 16.45
N ALA A 413 15.43 -2.70 16.97
CA ALA A 413 15.36 -3.79 17.94
C ALA A 413 14.53 -3.46 19.19
N ARG A 414 14.46 -2.18 19.60
CA ARG A 414 13.67 -1.74 20.76
C ARG A 414 12.16 -1.83 20.51
N ARG A 415 11.71 -2.01 19.27
CA ARG A 415 10.30 -2.24 18.93
C ARG A 415 9.84 -3.68 19.18
N PHE A 416 10.77 -4.57 19.52
CA PHE A 416 10.50 -5.99 19.73
C PHE A 416 10.74 -6.38 21.18
N THR A 417 9.91 -7.29 21.67
CA THR A 417 10.05 -7.92 22.99
C THR A 417 10.43 -9.40 22.90
N ASP A 418 10.27 -10.01 21.72
CA ASP A 418 10.67 -11.39 21.47
C ASP A 418 12.19 -11.54 21.56
N VAL A 419 12.63 -12.46 22.43
CA VAL A 419 14.03 -12.64 22.78
C VAL A 419 14.86 -13.06 21.56
N GLU A 420 14.34 -13.95 20.72
CA GLU A 420 15.06 -14.43 19.54
C GLU A 420 15.25 -13.31 18.52
N THR A 421 14.20 -12.53 18.25
CA THR A 421 14.22 -11.39 17.33
C THR A 421 15.20 -10.32 17.83
N VAL A 422 15.10 -9.91 19.08
CA VAL A 422 15.98 -8.89 19.69
C VAL A 422 17.44 -9.36 19.66
N ALA A 423 17.72 -10.61 20.03
CA ALA A 423 19.07 -11.16 19.98
C ALA A 423 19.62 -11.18 18.55
N THR A 424 18.80 -11.54 17.56
CA THR A 424 19.22 -11.60 16.16
C THR A 424 19.54 -10.21 15.62
N LEU A 425 18.71 -9.19 15.90
CA LEU A 425 18.98 -7.81 15.49
C LEU A 425 20.26 -7.27 16.15
N ARG A 426 20.51 -7.59 17.43
CA ARG A 426 21.78 -7.23 18.09
C ARG A 426 22.99 -7.94 17.48
N MET A 427 22.86 -9.18 17.04
CA MET A 427 23.92 -9.88 16.31
C MET A 427 24.19 -9.25 14.93
N ILE A 428 23.15 -8.75 14.25
CA ILE A 428 23.29 -8.01 12.99
C ILE A 428 24.02 -6.68 13.24
N ALA A 429 23.67 -5.97 14.30
CA ALA A 429 24.40 -4.77 14.71
C ALA A 429 25.88 -5.06 15.01
N ALA A 430 26.18 -6.16 15.73
CA ALA A 430 27.56 -6.58 15.97
C ALA A 430 28.32 -6.90 14.66
N ARG A 431 27.66 -7.57 13.71
CA ARG A 431 28.23 -7.80 12.38
C ARG A 431 28.56 -6.47 11.68
N LEU A 432 27.62 -5.52 11.66
CA LEU A 432 27.81 -4.20 11.05
C LEU A 432 28.93 -3.39 11.72
N MET A 433 29.07 -3.48 13.04
CA MET A 433 30.20 -2.89 13.78
C MET A 433 31.54 -3.46 13.26
N GLY A 434 31.63 -4.79 13.10
CA GLY A 434 32.81 -5.44 12.53
C GLY A 434 33.10 -5.01 11.09
N GLU A 435 32.08 -4.94 10.23
CA GLU A 435 32.22 -4.44 8.85
C GLU A 435 32.69 -2.98 8.80
N GLY A 436 32.33 -2.18 9.81
CA GLY A 436 32.79 -0.81 10.01
C GLY A 436 34.15 -0.66 10.71
N GLY A 437 34.78 -1.76 11.13
CA GLY A 437 36.08 -1.78 11.80
C GLY A 437 36.05 -1.73 13.33
N ASP A 438 34.87 -1.67 13.96
CA ASP A 438 34.72 -1.71 15.43
C ASP A 438 34.54 -3.16 15.94
N LEU A 439 35.61 -3.94 15.87
CA LEU A 439 35.62 -5.34 16.31
C LEU A 439 35.47 -5.47 17.83
N THR A 440 36.06 -4.54 18.58
CA THR A 440 35.97 -4.52 20.05
C THR A 440 34.52 -4.31 20.50
N GLY A 441 33.82 -3.35 19.89
CA GLY A 441 32.40 -3.10 20.15
C GLY A 441 31.53 -4.28 19.72
N ALA A 442 31.82 -4.89 18.57
CA ALA A 442 31.13 -6.09 18.09
C ALA A 442 31.24 -7.26 19.09
N GLU A 443 32.45 -7.56 19.57
CA GLU A 443 32.69 -8.62 20.55
C GLU A 443 32.01 -8.34 21.89
N ALA A 444 32.09 -7.10 22.39
CA ALA A 444 31.40 -6.69 23.61
C ALA A 444 29.87 -6.85 23.49
N LEU A 445 29.30 -6.50 22.34
CA LEU A 445 27.88 -6.70 22.07
C LEU A 445 27.50 -8.19 22.03
N LEU A 446 28.30 -9.05 21.38
CA LEU A 446 28.06 -10.49 21.39
C LEU A 446 28.13 -11.10 22.80
N GLU A 447 29.06 -10.65 23.64
CA GLU A 447 29.15 -11.10 25.02
C GLU A 447 27.93 -10.66 25.85
N SER A 448 27.45 -9.44 25.65
CA SER A 448 26.22 -8.98 26.31
C SER A 448 25.00 -9.86 25.94
N ILE A 449 24.89 -10.28 24.67
CA ILE A 449 23.82 -11.18 24.22
C ILE A 449 23.92 -12.55 24.90
N ARG A 450 25.14 -13.09 25.09
CA ARG A 450 25.36 -14.35 25.82
C ARG A 450 24.94 -14.23 27.28
N SER A 451 25.31 -13.14 27.93
CA SER A 451 24.93 -12.87 29.32
C SER A 451 23.41 -12.81 29.45
N ASP A 452 22.73 -12.09 28.55
CA ASP A 452 21.27 -11.95 28.56
C ASP A 452 20.54 -13.28 28.29
N ALA A 453 21.09 -14.14 27.45
CA ALA A 453 20.51 -15.45 27.15
C ALA A 453 20.62 -16.46 28.31
N GLY A 454 21.43 -16.15 29.33
CA GLY A 454 21.55 -16.93 30.56
C GLY A 454 22.22 -18.29 30.38
N LYS A 455 22.03 -19.19 31.37
CA LYS A 455 22.74 -20.49 31.47
C LYS A 455 22.24 -21.56 30.50
N SER A 456 21.07 -21.40 29.90
CA SER A 456 20.48 -22.38 28.98
C SER A 456 19.88 -21.66 27.78
N PRO A 457 20.74 -21.02 26.96
CA PRO A 457 20.30 -20.23 25.83
C PRO A 457 19.59 -21.10 24.79
N ASP A 458 18.65 -20.50 24.07
CA ASP A 458 18.00 -21.14 22.93
C ASP A 458 19.05 -21.61 21.90
N LYS A 459 18.86 -22.81 21.34
CA LYS A 459 19.82 -23.43 20.41
C LYS A 459 20.02 -22.59 19.14
N ASN A 460 18.99 -21.91 18.65
CA ASN A 460 19.09 -21.02 17.50
C ASN A 460 19.94 -19.80 17.82
N ILE A 461 19.77 -19.21 19.02
CA ILE A 461 20.60 -18.09 19.49
C ILE A 461 22.08 -18.51 19.54
N VAL A 462 22.39 -19.67 20.13
CA VAL A 462 23.78 -20.18 20.18
C VAL A 462 24.35 -20.40 18.78
N ARG A 463 23.57 -21.00 17.87
CA ARG A 463 24.00 -21.25 16.48
C ARG A 463 24.30 -19.94 15.77
N ARG A 464 23.42 -18.93 15.90
CA ARG A 464 23.59 -17.61 15.29
C ARG A 464 24.78 -16.86 15.89
N LEU A 465 24.98 -16.89 17.21
CA LEU A 465 26.16 -16.32 17.87
C LEU A 465 27.46 -16.88 17.28
N LYS A 466 27.56 -18.21 17.20
CA LYS A 466 28.74 -18.86 16.62
C LYS A 466 28.95 -18.46 15.15
N ARG A 467 27.87 -18.36 14.37
CA ARG A 467 27.94 -17.90 12.98
C ARG A 467 28.44 -16.45 12.90
N THR A 468 27.90 -15.54 13.69
CA THR A 468 28.35 -14.14 13.73
C THR A 468 29.81 -14.02 14.13
N GLN A 469 30.27 -14.77 15.13
CA GLN A 469 31.70 -14.81 15.48
C GLN A 469 32.59 -15.30 14.33
N THR A 470 32.13 -16.30 13.58
CA THR A 470 32.87 -16.80 12.42
C THR A 470 32.99 -15.70 11.36
N LEU A 471 31.90 -14.97 11.09
CA LEU A 471 31.91 -13.84 10.16
C LEU A 471 32.85 -12.73 10.62
N LEU A 472 32.84 -12.37 11.91
CA LEU A 472 33.77 -11.37 12.46
C LEU A 472 35.23 -11.80 12.35
N ALA A 473 35.52 -13.08 12.60
CA ALA A 473 36.88 -13.61 12.45
C ALA A 473 37.36 -13.57 11.00
N GLU A 474 36.47 -13.79 10.02
CA GLU A 474 36.77 -13.66 8.59
C GLU A 474 37.07 -12.20 8.16
N MET A 475 36.62 -11.20 8.94
CA MET A 475 36.88 -9.77 8.71
C MET A 475 38.23 -9.29 9.27
N CYS A 476 38.89 -10.11 10.10
CA CYS A 476 40.24 -9.90 10.63
C CYS A 476 41.26 -10.72 9.81
N PRO A 477 41.86 -10.17 8.74
CA PRO A 477 42.89 -10.87 7.98
C PRO A 477 44.16 -11.16 8.78
#